data_AF-A0AAV3H0X1-F1
#
_entry.id   AF-A0AAV3H0X1-F1
#
_cell.length_a   1.000
_cell.length_b   1.000
_cell.length_c   1.000
_cell.angle_alpha   90.00
_cell.angle_beta   90.00
_cell.angle_gamma   90.00
#
_symmetry.space_group_name_H-M   'P 1'
#
loop_
_entity.id
_entity.type
_entity.pdbx_description
1 polymer ?
#
loop_
_entity_poly.entity_id
_entity_poly.type
_entity_poly.pdbx_seq_one_letter_code
_entity_poly.pdbx_strand_id
1 'polypeptide(L)'
;MWNNRLKTGLLLIVISCAMMIGMRIQREQSYFEVSANNVIEKCYYGQHYWSEEVRENIDREYVQRIVWDAYSIKDYPKSLTSRLFYSEKDNQKLSDLMMKKVRKLAQSYLEEKAGVIKDKE
;
A
#
# COMPACT_ATOMS: atom_id res chain seq x y z
N MET A 1 37.41 -36.28 6.47
CA MET A 1 36.33 -35.97 5.50
C MET A 1 34.95 -35.73 6.13
N TRP A 2 34.57 -36.42 7.21
CA TRP A 2 33.26 -36.22 7.87
C TRP A 2 33.00 -34.78 8.35
N ASN A 3 34.03 -34.12 8.89
CA ASN A 3 33.91 -32.76 9.43
C ASN A 3 33.58 -31.72 8.34
N ASN A 4 34.12 -31.89 7.12
CA ASN A 4 33.80 -30.99 6.00
C ASN A 4 32.38 -31.23 5.47
N ARG A 5 31.92 -32.48 5.43
CA ARG A 5 30.52 -32.79 5.04
C ARG A 5 29.51 -32.22 6.02
N LEU A 6 29.78 -32.29 7.33
CA LEU A 6 28.98 -31.66 8.38
C LEU A 6 28.96 -30.14 8.27
N LYS A 7 30.13 -29.50 8.07
CA LYS A 7 30.23 -28.05 7.86
C LYS A 7 29.47 -27.59 6.61
N THR A 8 29.60 -28.31 5.49
CA THR A 8 28.86 -28.01 4.26
C THR A 8 27.36 -28.20 4.45
N GLY A 9 26.92 -29.26 5.14
CA GLY A 9 25.50 -29.47 5.46
C GLY A 9 24.91 -28.35 6.32
N LEU A 10 25.64 -27.92 7.36
CA LEU A 10 25.22 -26.81 8.22
C LEU A 10 25.13 -25.49 7.43
N LEU A 11 26.10 -25.23 6.55
CA LEU A 11 26.10 -24.05 5.68
C LEU A 11 24.87 -24.00 4.78
N LEU A 12 24.49 -25.13 4.17
CA LEU A 12 23.30 -25.22 3.32
C LEU A 12 22.03 -24.90 4.11
N ILE A 13 21.88 -25.41 5.34
CA ILE A 13 20.73 -25.11 6.19
C ILE A 13 20.64 -23.61 6.47
N VAL A 14 21.76 -22.97 6.84
CA VAL A 14 21.80 -21.53 7.12
C VAL A 14 21.40 -20.71 5.90
N ILE A 15 21.93 -21.06 4.71
CA ILE A 15 21.58 -20.37 3.46
C ILE A 15 20.10 -20.55 3.11
N SER A 16 19.55 -21.75 3.26
CA SER A 16 18.13 -22.02 3.01
C SER A 16 17.22 -21.22 3.95
N CYS A 17 17.56 -21.13 5.24
CA CYS A 17 16.84 -20.29 6.19
C CYS A 17 16.90 -18.80 5.82
N ALA A 18 18.08 -18.30 5.43
CA ALA A 18 18.25 -16.91 5.00
C ALA A 18 17.41 -16.59 3.75
N MET A 19 17.39 -17.49 2.77
CA MET A 19 16.54 -17.35 1.57
C MET A 19 15.05 -17.31 1.92
N MET A 20 14.59 -18.20 2.80
CA MET A 20 13.19 -18.24 3.22
C MET A 20 12.76 -16.94 3.90
N ILE A 21 13.60 -16.39 4.77
CA ILE A 21 13.36 -15.10 5.42
C ILE A 21 13.34 -13.97 4.38
N GLY A 22 14.31 -13.94 3.47
CA GLY A 22 14.37 -12.94 2.40
C GLY A 22 13.13 -12.95 1.50
N MET A 23 12.68 -14.13 1.08
CA MET A 23 11.45 -14.27 0.27
C MET A 23 10.21 -13.80 1.02
N ARG A 24 10.11 -14.08 2.33
CA ARG A 24 8.99 -13.62 3.15
C ARG A 24 8.94 -12.10 3.20
N ILE A 25 10.08 -11.47 3.48
CA ILE A 25 10.25 -10.02 3.57
C ILE A 25 9.92 -9.36 2.22
N GLN A 26 10.42 -9.90 1.10
CA GLN A 26 10.11 -9.41 -0.25
C GLN A 26 8.63 -9.52 -0.60
N ARG A 27 7.99 -10.64 -0.28
CA ARG A 27 6.54 -10.81 -0.50
C ARG A 27 5.74 -9.79 0.30
N GLU A 28 6.15 -9.60 1.55
CA GLU A 28 5.59 -8.60 2.46
C GLU A 28 5.65 -7.19 1.84
N GLN A 29 6.83 -6.76 1.38
CA GLN A 29 7.00 -5.45 0.74
C GLN A 29 6.22 -5.30 -0.57
N SER A 30 6.28 -6.32 -1.43
CA SER A 30 5.56 -6.32 -2.71
C SER A 30 4.05 -6.21 -2.50
N TYR A 31 3.50 -6.89 -1.50
CA TYR A 31 2.08 -6.77 -1.15
C TYR A 31 1.71 -5.34 -0.74
N PHE A 32 2.54 -4.68 0.07
CA PHE A 32 2.30 -3.29 0.48
C PHE A 32 2.34 -2.33 -0.70
N GLU A 33 3.38 -2.39 -1.53
CA GLU A 33 3.54 -1.50 -2.68
C GLU A 33 2.37 -1.63 -3.66
N VAL A 34 2.00 -2.87 -4.01
CA VAL A 34 0.86 -3.14 -4.91
C VAL A 34 -0.45 -2.63 -4.30
N SER A 35 -0.68 -2.88 -3.02
CA SER A 35 -1.92 -2.46 -2.35
C SER A 35 -2.03 -0.94 -2.25
N ALA A 36 -0.94 -0.25 -1.89
CA ALA A 36 -0.89 1.21 -1.80
C ALA A 36 -1.08 1.86 -3.18
N ASN A 37 -0.42 1.34 -4.22
CA ASN A 37 -0.58 1.84 -5.59
C ASN A 37 -2.00 1.64 -6.11
N ASN A 38 -2.63 0.49 -5.86
CA ASN A 38 -4.03 0.25 -6.22
C ASN A 38 -4.98 1.24 -5.53
N VAL A 39 -4.76 1.56 -4.25
CA VAL A 39 -5.53 2.60 -3.54
C VAL A 39 -5.34 3.97 -4.21
N ILE A 40 -4.10 4.34 -4.51
CA ILE A 40 -3.77 5.62 -5.17
C ILE A 40 -4.45 5.72 -6.54
N GLU A 41 -4.43 4.65 -7.32
CA GLU A 41 -5.05 4.57 -8.64
C GLU A 41 -6.58 4.72 -8.57
N LYS A 42 -7.25 4.00 -7.66
CA LYS A 42 -8.69 4.18 -7.42
C LYS A 42 -9.02 5.61 -6.96
N CYS A 43 -8.19 6.22 -6.11
CA CYS A 43 -8.35 7.63 -5.74
C CYS A 43 -8.20 8.57 -6.94
N TYR A 44 -7.32 8.26 -7.89
CA TYR A 44 -7.13 9.02 -9.12
C TYR A 44 -8.40 8.98 -9.96
N TYR A 45 -8.92 7.79 -10.28
CA TYR A 45 -10.16 7.65 -11.04
C TYR A 45 -11.35 8.33 -10.38
N GLY A 46 -11.50 8.18 -9.06
CA GLY A 46 -12.57 8.86 -8.34
C GLY A 46 -12.45 10.39 -8.36
N GLN A 47 -11.23 10.95 -8.32
CA GLN A 47 -11.03 12.40 -8.47
C GLN A 47 -11.35 12.89 -9.88
N HIS A 48 -10.98 12.11 -10.90
CA HIS A 48 -11.22 12.45 -12.30
C HIS A 48 -12.70 12.31 -12.72
N TYR A 49 -13.50 11.55 -11.97
CA TYR A 49 -14.95 11.58 -12.11
C TYR A 49 -15.54 12.97 -11.84
N TRP A 50 -15.13 13.62 -10.74
CA TRP A 50 -15.62 14.96 -10.40
C TRP A 50 -15.06 16.08 -11.28
N SER A 51 -13.98 15.80 -12.04
CA SER A 51 -13.52 16.72 -13.09
C SER A 51 -14.13 16.40 -14.46
N GLU A 52 -15.14 15.53 -14.52
CA GLU A 52 -15.82 15.06 -15.74
C GLU A 52 -14.92 14.35 -16.77
N GLU A 53 -13.68 13.99 -16.38
CA GLU A 53 -12.72 13.34 -17.27
C GLU A 53 -12.95 11.81 -17.36
N VAL A 54 -13.65 11.22 -16.38
CA VAL A 54 -13.92 9.77 -16.30
C VAL A 54 -15.39 9.53 -15.97
N ARG A 55 -16.05 8.57 -16.64
CA ARG A 55 -17.47 8.22 -16.41
C ARG A 55 -17.67 7.04 -15.43
N GLU A 56 -17.06 7.09 -14.25
CA GLU A 56 -17.31 6.09 -13.19
C GLU A 56 -18.30 6.61 -12.15
N ASN A 57 -19.36 5.87 -11.80
CA ASN A 57 -20.24 6.30 -10.71
C ASN A 57 -19.51 6.22 -9.36
N ILE A 58 -19.20 7.37 -8.75
CA ILE A 58 -18.60 7.44 -7.41
C ILE A 58 -19.69 7.62 -6.36
N ASP A 59 -19.94 6.58 -5.59
CA ASP A 59 -20.89 6.59 -4.48
C ASP A 59 -20.19 6.54 -3.11
N ARG A 60 -21.01 6.51 -2.04
CA ARG A 60 -20.49 6.42 -0.67
C ARG A 60 -19.69 5.13 -0.45
N GLU A 61 -20.18 4.03 -1.00
CA GLU A 61 -19.59 2.70 -0.78
C GLU A 61 -18.19 2.63 -1.41
N TYR A 62 -18.03 3.18 -2.61
CA TYR A 62 -16.75 3.31 -3.29
C TYR A 62 -15.71 4.04 -2.45
N VAL A 63 -16.06 5.22 -1.93
CA VAL A 63 -15.16 6.02 -1.07
C VAL A 63 -14.84 5.26 0.22
N GLN A 64 -15.84 4.64 0.85
CA GLN A 64 -15.65 3.86 2.08
C GLN A 64 -14.71 2.66 1.86
N ARG A 65 -14.85 1.95 0.74
CA ARG A 65 -14.00 0.80 0.40
C ARG A 65 -12.54 1.22 0.25
N ILE A 66 -12.29 2.32 -0.45
CA ILE A 66 -10.94 2.89 -0.60
C ILE A 66 -10.34 3.29 0.75
N VAL A 67 -11.14 3.93 1.61
CA VAL A 67 -10.70 4.28 2.97
C VAL A 67 -10.34 3.02 3.74
N TRP A 68 -11.19 1.98 3.74
CA TRP A 68 -10.90 0.72 4.43
C TRP A 68 -9.63 0.04 3.92
N ASP A 69 -9.48 -0.06 2.60
CA ASP A 69 -8.28 -0.63 1.96
C ASP A 69 -7.02 0.12 2.44
N ALA A 70 -7.04 1.46 2.40
CA ALA A 70 -5.93 2.30 2.85
C ALA A 70 -5.58 2.12 4.34
N TYR A 71 -6.60 2.14 5.21
CA TYR A 71 -6.39 1.99 6.65
C TYR A 71 -5.85 0.60 7.03
N SER A 72 -6.17 -0.44 6.27
CA SER A 72 -5.69 -1.80 6.53
C SER A 72 -4.17 -1.95 6.38
N ILE A 73 -3.56 -1.09 5.55
CA ILE A 73 -2.14 -1.11 5.17
C ILE A 73 -1.34 0.12 5.61
N LYS A 74 -1.96 1.12 6.27
CA LYS A 74 -1.29 2.38 6.63
C LYS A 74 -0.05 2.20 7.53
N ASP A 75 -0.08 1.21 8.42
CA ASP A 75 0.96 0.96 9.46
C ASP A 75 1.99 -0.09 9.01
N TYR A 76 2.15 -0.27 7.70
CA TYR A 76 3.10 -1.20 7.12
C TYR A 76 4.54 -0.66 7.19
N PRO A 77 5.58 -1.51 7.41
CA PRO A 77 5.54 -2.95 7.68
C PRO A 77 5.18 -3.29 9.13
N LYS A 78 4.38 -4.36 9.30
CA LYS A 78 3.93 -4.85 10.62
C LYS A 78 4.94 -5.75 11.32
N SER A 79 5.83 -6.42 10.58
CA SER A 79 6.81 -7.34 11.16
C SER A 79 8.11 -6.62 11.52
N LEU A 80 8.69 -6.95 12.69
CA LEU A 80 9.98 -6.43 13.14
C LEU A 80 11.08 -6.70 12.10
N THR A 81 11.04 -7.88 11.47
CA THR A 81 12.00 -8.28 10.46
C THR A 81 11.89 -7.37 9.23
N SER A 82 10.70 -7.15 8.67
CA SER A 82 10.57 -6.26 7.51
C SER A 82 10.96 -4.81 7.82
N ARG A 83 10.78 -4.33 9.06
CA ARG A 83 11.28 -3.02 9.51
C ARG A 83 12.80 -2.92 9.53
N LEU A 84 13.52 -4.01 9.83
CA LEU A 84 14.99 -4.02 9.87
C LEU A 84 15.62 -4.03 8.47
N PHE A 85 14.92 -4.59 7.48
CA PHE A 85 15.46 -4.79 6.13
C PHE A 85 14.98 -3.76 5.09
N TYR A 86 13.97 -2.95 5.40
CA TYR A 86 13.48 -1.89 4.50
C TYR A 86 13.66 -0.49 5.08
N SER A 87 13.87 0.46 4.17
CA SER A 87 13.85 1.89 4.46
C SER A 87 12.45 2.29 4.93
N GLU A 88 12.28 2.44 6.25
CA GLU A 88 11.06 2.95 6.88
C GLU A 88 10.62 4.26 6.21
N LYS A 89 11.59 5.07 5.75
CA LYS A 89 11.39 6.34 5.06
C LYS A 89 10.62 6.21 3.74
N ASP A 90 10.88 5.19 2.92
CA ASP A 90 10.24 5.08 1.60
C ASP A 90 8.83 4.49 1.72
N ASN A 91 8.64 3.54 2.62
CA ASN A 91 7.31 3.03 2.96
C ASN A 91 6.42 4.11 3.57
N GLN A 92 7.00 4.96 4.43
CA GLN A 92 6.26 6.06 5.03
C GLN A 92 5.88 7.12 3.99
N LYS A 93 6.78 7.49 3.06
CA LYS A 93 6.43 8.38 1.94
C LYS A 93 5.25 7.85 1.12
N LEU A 94 5.26 6.54 0.80
CA LEU A 94 4.19 5.94 0.01
C LEU A 94 2.87 5.91 0.79
N SER A 95 2.92 5.56 2.08
CA SER A 95 1.76 5.59 2.98
C SER A 95 1.18 7.01 3.11
N ASP A 96 2.03 8.02 3.29
CA ASP A 96 1.63 9.42 3.38
C ASP A 96 0.98 9.91 2.08
N LEU A 97 1.55 9.55 0.94
CA LEU A 97 0.99 9.86 -0.38
C LEU A 97 -0.40 9.23 -0.56
N MET A 98 -0.51 7.93 -0.26
CA MET A 98 -1.77 7.18 -0.31
C MET A 98 -2.83 7.85 0.57
N MET A 99 -2.51 8.10 1.84
CA MET A 99 -3.45 8.72 2.79
C MET A 99 -3.84 10.14 2.37
N LYS A 100 -2.91 10.92 1.78
CA LYS A 100 -3.22 12.24 1.22
C LYS A 100 -4.23 12.15 0.08
N LYS A 101 -4.09 11.17 -0.83
CA LYS A 101 -5.01 10.95 -1.95
C LYS A 101 -6.40 10.52 -1.47
N VAL A 102 -6.46 9.62 -0.50
CA VAL A 102 -7.70 9.15 0.14
C VAL A 102 -8.45 10.29 0.82
N ARG A 103 -7.76 11.13 1.59
CA ARG A 103 -8.36 12.31 2.23
C ARG A 103 -8.96 13.26 1.21
N LYS A 104 -8.22 13.55 0.13
CA LYS A 104 -8.71 14.42 -0.95
C LYS A 104 -9.96 13.83 -1.62
N LEU A 105 -9.97 12.53 -1.93
CA LEU A 105 -11.15 11.86 -2.48
C LEU A 105 -12.37 11.99 -1.56
N ALA A 106 -12.20 11.69 -0.26
CA ALA A 106 -13.28 11.78 0.72
C ALA A 106 -13.80 13.22 0.88
N GLN A 107 -12.92 14.21 0.85
CA GLN A 107 -13.29 15.62 0.91
C GLN A 107 -14.08 16.04 -0.34
N SER A 108 -13.61 15.69 -1.55
CA SER A 108 -14.35 15.98 -2.80
C SER A 108 -15.74 15.37 -2.81
N TYR A 109 -15.90 14.14 -2.29
CA TYR A 109 -17.21 13.53 -2.13
C TYR A 109 -18.14 14.32 -1.18
N LEU A 110 -17.60 14.80 -0.06
CA LEU A 110 -18.39 15.60 0.91
C LEU A 110 -18.77 16.97 0.35
N GLU A 111 -17.86 17.62 -0.37
CA GLU A 111 -18.11 18.91 -1.03
C GLU A 111 -19.18 18.79 -2.12
N GLU A 112 -19.17 17.71 -2.90
CA GLU A 112 -20.22 17.41 -3.88
C GLU A 112 -21.58 17.19 -3.19
N LYS A 113 -21.61 16.40 -2.11
CA LYS A 113 -22.84 16.16 -1.35
C LYS A 113 -23.38 17.41 -0.67
N ALA A 114 -22.51 18.34 -0.30
CA ALA A 114 -22.87 19.64 0.24
C ALA A 114 -23.30 20.65 -0.83
N GLY A 115 -23.15 20.32 -2.13
CA GLY A 115 -23.51 21.19 -3.25
C GLY A 115 -22.46 22.26 -3.60
N VAL A 116 -21.27 22.23 -2.99
CA VAL A 116 -20.26 23.30 -3.09
C VAL A 116 -19.51 23.29 -4.43
N ILE A 117 -19.45 22.15 -5.12
CA ILE A 117 -18.71 22.02 -6.39
C ILE A 117 -19.47 22.64 -7.58
N LYS A 118 -20.80 22.87 -7.44
CA LYS A 118 -21.64 23.40 -8.52
C LYS A 118 -21.55 24.91 -8.76
N ASP A 119 -20.93 25.67 -7.85
CA ASP A 119 -20.91 27.15 -7.92
C ASP A 119 -19.65 27.73 -8.60
N LYS A 120 -18.98 26.98 -9.47
CA LYS A 120 -17.83 27.45 -10.26
C LYS A 120 -18.14 27.56 -11.76
N GLU A 121 -19.33 28.07 -12.09
CA GLU A 121 -19.62 28.65 -13.41
C GLU A 121 -19.19 30.13 -13.49
#